data_AF-A0A2G0CDH6-F1
#
_entry.id   AF-A0A2G0CDH6-F1
#
_cell.length_a   1.000
_cell.length_b   1.000
_cell.length_c   1.000
_cell.angle_alpha   90.00
_cell.angle_beta   90.00
_cell.angle_gamma   90.00
#
_symmetry.space_group_name_H-M   'P 1'
#
loop_
_entity.id
_entity.type
_entity.pdbx_description
1 polymer ?
#
loop_
_entity_poly.entity_id
_entity_poly.type
_entity_poly.pdbx_seq_one_letter_code
_entity_poly.pdbx_strand_id
1 'polypeptide(L)'
;MESDRIKRRTNQPRNAMMNRLILSALLLGILSAPAAGQPTLAYAAPDLPAAPESTRLLTAPVQTGTAFSLTMVVTEQKRNKSEENSVELGATGDKVAMRMADTGEGPVRMIFDGSDGKTTMITTDKKGETQAYRMKVPKLGSLFAKSVDESTDHLRIERTGERRTIDGYDCELVIVENTKENTTTRSWVTKDLDLSTEDVFGRISSVMGGPGAKKMSVPPGLQDLADGFPIQSTTEDGKTTYETHFTDIKSGNNIDHSLFDTEGVEIVEMGF
;
A
#
# COMPACT_ATOMS: atom_id res chain seq x y z
N MET A 1 53.55 7.83 -17.28
CA MET A 1 52.86 7.23 -16.11
C MET A 1 51.75 8.18 -15.74
N GLU A 2 50.63 8.07 -16.43
CA GLU A 2 49.47 8.95 -16.30
C GLU A 2 48.33 8.05 -15.85
N SER A 3 47.89 8.24 -14.61
CA SER A 3 46.99 7.32 -13.92
C SER A 3 45.55 7.76 -14.15
N ASP A 4 44.88 7.02 -15.03
CA ASP A 4 43.44 7.04 -15.22
C ASP A 4 42.71 6.71 -13.90
N ARG A 5 42.17 7.75 -13.23
CA ARG A 5 41.15 7.59 -12.19
C ARG A 5 39.77 7.69 -12.81
N ILE A 6 39.31 6.58 -13.38
CA ILE A 6 37.91 6.37 -13.75
C ILE A 6 37.09 6.30 -12.45
N LYS A 7 36.32 7.36 -12.16
CA LYS A 7 35.29 7.37 -11.12
C LYS A 7 34.21 6.36 -11.49
N ARG A 8 34.23 5.17 -10.87
CA ARG A 8 33.10 4.23 -10.88
C ARG A 8 31.94 4.88 -10.12
N ARG A 9 30.99 5.47 -10.85
CA ARG A 9 29.64 5.73 -10.33
C ARG A 9 29.01 4.36 -10.08
N THR A 10 28.85 4.01 -8.82
CA THR A 10 28.06 2.87 -8.38
C THR A 10 26.61 3.10 -8.80
N ASN A 11 26.16 2.38 -9.83
CA ASN A 11 24.75 2.18 -10.13
C ASN A 11 24.14 1.41 -8.95
N GLN A 12 23.65 2.14 -7.95
CA GLN A 12 22.78 1.58 -6.93
C GLN A 12 21.47 1.16 -7.62
N PRO A 13 20.99 -0.08 -7.43
CA PRO A 13 19.85 -0.58 -8.20
C PRO A 13 18.59 0.19 -7.82
N ARG A 14 17.97 0.86 -8.81
CA ARG A 14 16.70 1.62 -8.71
C ARG A 14 15.55 0.78 -8.12
N ASN A 15 15.66 -0.54 -8.15
CA ASN A 15 14.72 -1.48 -7.52
C ASN A 15 14.62 -1.35 -5.99
N ALA A 16 15.64 -0.80 -5.31
CA ALA A 16 15.59 -0.56 -3.87
C ALA A 16 14.62 0.57 -3.49
N MET A 17 14.37 1.52 -4.41
CA MET A 17 13.47 2.66 -4.18
C MET A 17 12.00 2.24 -4.33
N MET A 18 11.69 1.42 -5.33
CA MET A 18 10.33 0.91 -5.55
C MET A 18 9.87 -0.04 -4.43
N ASN A 19 10.77 -0.91 -3.95
CA ASN A 19 10.48 -1.71 -2.76
C ASN A 19 10.27 -0.83 -1.52
N ARG A 20 11.03 0.26 -1.35
CA ARG A 20 10.87 1.20 -0.23
C ARG A 20 9.61 2.06 -0.32
N LEU A 21 9.15 2.43 -1.52
CA LEU A 21 7.92 3.22 -1.69
C LEU A 21 6.69 2.37 -1.40
N ILE A 22 6.67 1.12 -1.88
CA ILE A 22 5.65 0.12 -1.52
C ILE A 22 5.71 -0.17 -0.02
N LEU A 23 6.92 -0.28 0.55
CA LEU A 23 7.10 -0.43 2.00
C LEU A 23 6.67 0.82 2.78
N SER A 24 6.81 2.03 2.24
CA SER A 24 6.46 3.29 2.92
C SER A 24 4.95 3.52 2.91
N ALA A 25 4.31 3.20 1.78
CA ALA A 25 2.85 3.13 1.68
C ALA A 25 2.27 2.01 2.58
N LEU A 26 2.99 0.90 2.73
CA LEU A 26 2.68 -0.15 3.70
C LEU A 26 3.07 0.22 5.14
N LEU A 27 4.06 1.08 5.38
CA LEU A 27 4.46 1.54 6.71
C LEU A 27 3.39 2.46 7.31
N LEU A 28 2.62 3.16 6.46
CA LEU A 28 1.36 3.81 6.84
C LEU A 28 0.22 2.83 7.12
N GLY A 29 0.32 1.59 6.62
CA GLY A 29 -0.57 0.47 6.88
C GLY A 29 0.01 -0.61 7.80
N ILE A 30 1.10 -0.32 8.52
CA ILE A 30 1.92 -1.24 9.32
C ILE A 30 2.58 -2.32 8.45
N LEU A 31 3.93 -2.28 8.39
CA LEU A 31 4.90 -3.40 8.43
C LEU A 31 6.16 -3.08 7.63
N SER A 32 7.28 -3.17 8.33
CA SER A 32 8.60 -3.23 7.73
C SER A 32 8.92 -4.64 7.23
N ALA A 33 9.74 -4.72 6.19
CA ALA A 33 10.27 -5.98 5.68
C ALA A 33 11.45 -6.45 6.55
N PRO A 34 11.54 -7.75 6.90
CA PRO A 34 12.68 -8.25 7.64
C PRO A 34 13.95 -8.31 6.78
N ALA A 35 15.09 -7.98 7.40
CA ALA A 35 16.40 -8.41 6.93
C ALA A 35 16.50 -9.95 7.01
N ALA A 36 17.02 -10.56 5.95
CA ALA A 36 16.99 -11.99 5.74
C ALA A 36 17.67 -12.82 6.85
N GLY A 37 16.94 -13.81 7.35
CA GLY A 37 17.49 -15.11 7.75
C GLY A 37 17.26 -15.51 9.20
N GLN A 38 16.22 -16.31 9.46
CA GLN A 38 16.20 -17.37 10.50
C GLN A 38 15.15 -18.46 10.15
N PRO A 39 15.34 -19.71 10.60
CA PRO A 39 14.54 -20.86 10.19
C PRO A 39 13.19 -20.95 10.92
N THR A 40 12.15 -21.35 10.19
CA THR A 40 10.79 -21.61 10.68
C THR A 40 10.74 -22.89 11.53
N LEU A 41 10.28 -22.78 12.78
CA LEU A 41 9.84 -23.92 13.58
C LEU A 41 8.40 -24.29 13.21
N ALA A 42 8.19 -25.54 12.80
CA ALA A 42 6.88 -26.08 12.49
C ALA A 42 6.14 -26.42 13.80
N TYR A 43 4.97 -25.81 14.02
CA TYR A 43 4.04 -26.18 15.09
C TYR A 43 3.00 -27.15 14.51
N ALA A 44 2.93 -28.37 15.08
CA ALA A 44 1.92 -29.35 14.72
C ALA A 44 0.59 -28.98 15.38
N ALA A 45 -0.45 -28.75 14.57
CA ALA A 45 -1.81 -28.54 15.06
C ALA A 45 -2.45 -29.89 15.46
N PRO A 46 -3.21 -29.97 16.57
CA PRO A 46 -3.95 -31.17 16.95
C PRO A 46 -5.19 -31.39 16.05
N ASP A 47 -5.47 -32.67 15.76
CA ASP A 47 -6.61 -33.15 14.99
C ASP A 47 -7.95 -32.71 15.60
N LEU A 48 -8.68 -31.85 14.88
CA LEU A 48 -10.07 -31.50 15.15
C LEU A 48 -11.02 -32.44 14.38
N PRO A 49 -12.10 -32.94 15.00
CA PRO A 49 -13.04 -33.84 14.35
C PRO A 49 -13.86 -33.13 13.25
N ALA A 50 -14.12 -33.86 12.16
CA ALA A 50 -14.85 -33.39 10.99
C ALA A 50 -16.29 -32.95 11.32
N ALA A 51 -16.66 -31.76 10.84
CA ALA A 51 -18.03 -31.23 10.91
C ALA A 51 -18.94 -31.85 9.84
N PRO A 52 -20.26 -32.00 10.10
CA PRO A 52 -21.21 -32.64 9.18
C PRO A 52 -21.56 -31.79 7.94
N GLU A 53 -21.70 -32.47 6.79
CA GLU A 53 -21.80 -31.93 5.42
C GLU A 53 -23.15 -31.32 4.99
N SER A 54 -24.04 -30.88 5.88
CA SER A 54 -25.33 -30.33 5.46
C SER A 54 -25.37 -28.81 5.57
N THR A 55 -25.45 -28.16 4.40
CA THR A 55 -25.88 -26.77 4.09
C THR A 55 -24.78 -25.92 3.43
N ARG A 56 -24.49 -26.17 2.14
CA ARG A 56 -23.84 -25.18 1.28
C ARG A 56 -24.87 -24.12 0.87
N LEU A 57 -25.11 -23.14 1.75
CA LEU A 57 -25.67 -21.87 1.29
C LEU A 57 -24.61 -21.21 0.40
N LEU A 58 -24.96 -20.96 -0.85
CA LEU A 58 -24.24 -20.04 -1.74
C LEU A 58 -24.27 -18.67 -1.06
N THR A 59 -23.24 -18.38 -0.26
CA THR A 59 -23.00 -17.05 0.27
C THR A 59 -22.58 -16.19 -0.91
N ALA A 60 -23.51 -15.36 -1.40
CA ALA A 60 -23.16 -14.29 -2.32
C ALA A 60 -22.06 -13.44 -1.67
N PRO A 61 -21.00 -13.06 -2.40
CA PRO A 61 -19.93 -12.27 -1.82
C PRO A 61 -20.49 -10.87 -1.49
N VAL A 62 -20.84 -10.65 -0.23
CA VAL A 62 -21.14 -9.32 0.29
C VAL A 62 -19.82 -8.55 0.33
N GLN A 63 -19.63 -7.62 -0.61
CA GLN A 63 -18.65 -6.55 -0.45
C GLN A 63 -19.22 -5.21 -0.93
N THR A 64 -20.13 -4.66 -0.13
CA THR A 64 -20.49 -3.23 -0.10
C THR A 64 -19.36 -2.45 0.60
N GLY A 65 -18.20 -2.38 -0.04
CA GLY A 65 -17.16 -1.41 0.34
C GLY A 65 -17.36 -0.12 -0.47
N THR A 66 -17.24 1.03 0.18
CA THR A 66 -17.32 2.34 -0.47
C THR A 66 -16.16 2.47 -1.47
N ALA A 67 -16.48 2.80 -2.73
CA ALA A 67 -15.45 3.10 -3.72
C ALA A 67 -14.67 4.36 -3.31
N PHE A 68 -13.38 4.43 -3.61
CA PHE A 68 -12.57 5.61 -3.30
C PHE A 68 -11.51 5.90 -4.37
N SER A 69 -11.02 7.12 -4.39
CA SER A 69 -9.78 7.52 -5.06
C SER A 69 -9.06 8.58 -4.24
N LEU A 70 -7.73 8.58 -4.27
CA LEU A 70 -6.90 9.54 -3.55
C LEU A 70 -5.53 9.69 -4.22
N THR A 71 -4.87 10.80 -3.94
CA THR A 71 -3.48 11.06 -4.31
C THR A 71 -2.62 11.00 -3.05
N MET A 72 -1.58 10.18 -3.07
CA MET A 72 -0.59 10.06 -2.00
C MET A 72 0.72 10.67 -2.50
N VAL A 73 1.13 11.78 -1.89
CA VAL A 73 2.43 12.41 -2.13
C VAL A 73 3.38 12.00 -1.02
N VAL A 74 4.51 11.39 -1.39
CA VAL A 74 5.57 10.96 -0.48
C VAL A 74 6.83 11.76 -0.76
N THR A 75 7.27 12.51 0.24
CA THR A 75 8.53 13.27 0.23
C THR A 75 9.56 12.57 1.11
N GLU A 76 10.64 12.08 0.51
CA GLU A 76 11.81 11.60 1.24
C GLU A 76 12.81 12.76 1.42
N GLN A 77 13.07 13.14 2.67
CA GLN A 77 14.03 14.16 3.03
C GLN A 77 15.28 13.54 3.67
N LYS A 78 16.44 13.80 3.04
CA LYS A 78 17.79 13.50 3.54
C LYS A 78 18.55 14.81 3.71
N ARG A 79 19.64 14.79 4.50
CA ARG A 79 20.46 15.97 4.88
C ARG A 79 20.67 17.03 3.79
N ASN A 80 20.80 16.65 2.52
CA ASN A 80 21.02 17.58 1.39
C ASN A 80 20.15 17.27 0.15
N LYS A 81 19.13 16.41 0.25
CA LYS A 81 18.32 15.99 -0.90
C LYS A 81 16.88 15.76 -0.46
N SER A 82 15.93 16.26 -1.24
CA SER A 82 14.52 15.95 -1.14
C SER A 82 14.08 15.29 -2.45
N GLU A 83 13.34 14.19 -2.33
CA GLU A 83 12.76 13.46 -3.46
C GLU A 83 11.26 13.30 -3.21
N GLU A 84 10.45 13.84 -4.11
CA GLU A 84 8.99 13.75 -4.05
C GLU A 84 8.51 12.71 -5.07
N ASN A 85 7.58 11.86 -4.64
CA ASN A 85 6.91 10.89 -5.50
C ASN A 85 5.40 10.98 -5.27
N SER A 86 4.62 11.02 -6.35
CA SER A 86 3.16 10.99 -6.28
C SER A 86 2.63 9.66 -6.79
N VAL A 87 1.69 9.11 -6.03
CA VAL A 87 0.99 7.86 -6.33
C VAL A 87 -0.50 8.11 -6.17
N GLU A 88 -1.24 7.89 -7.24
CA GLU A 88 -2.69 7.95 -7.20
C GLU A 88 -3.25 6.54 -7.03
N LEU A 89 -4.18 6.38 -6.10
CA LEU A 89 -4.84 5.11 -5.80
C LEU A 89 -6.34 5.24 -6.02
N GLY A 90 -6.95 4.17 -6.47
CA GLY A 90 -8.40 4.06 -6.51
C GLY A 90 -8.86 2.63 -6.26
N ALA A 91 -10.03 2.46 -5.68
CA ALA A 91 -10.71 1.18 -5.61
C ALA A 91 -12.19 1.33 -5.94
N THR A 92 -12.71 0.39 -6.73
CA THR A 92 -14.15 0.20 -6.98
C THR A 92 -14.57 -1.16 -6.45
N GLY A 93 -15.85 -1.56 -6.58
CA GLY A 93 -16.23 -3.00 -6.67
C GLY A 93 -15.09 -3.81 -7.27
N ASP A 94 -14.68 -4.97 -6.76
CA ASP A 94 -13.64 -5.88 -7.33
C ASP A 94 -12.28 -5.36 -7.90
N LYS A 95 -12.01 -4.06 -8.06
CA LYS A 95 -10.80 -3.53 -8.73
C LYS A 95 -10.07 -2.53 -7.87
N VAL A 96 -8.75 -2.53 -8.00
CA VAL A 96 -7.85 -1.53 -7.41
C VAL A 96 -6.92 -1.03 -8.50
N ALA A 97 -6.84 0.27 -8.66
CA ALA A 97 -5.96 0.93 -9.61
C ALA A 97 -4.90 1.76 -8.87
N MET A 98 -3.70 1.81 -9.43
CA MET A 98 -2.61 2.64 -8.97
C MET A 98 -1.91 3.29 -10.16
N ARG A 99 -1.67 4.60 -10.10
CA ARG A 99 -0.92 5.37 -11.10
C ARG A 99 0.26 6.06 -10.43
N MET A 100 1.45 5.87 -10.97
CA MET A 100 2.69 6.49 -10.48
C MET A 100 3.17 7.53 -11.49
N ALA A 101 3.44 8.75 -11.04
CA ALA A 101 3.56 9.92 -11.91
C ALA A 101 4.81 9.93 -12.81
N ASP A 102 5.93 9.33 -12.41
CA ASP A 102 7.12 9.19 -13.27
C ASP A 102 8.15 8.25 -12.65
N THR A 103 8.49 7.15 -13.34
CA THR A 103 9.56 6.23 -12.90
C THR A 103 10.91 6.51 -13.59
N GLY A 104 10.97 7.58 -14.39
CA GLY A 104 12.05 7.89 -15.34
C GLY A 104 11.92 7.15 -16.67
N GLU A 105 10.97 6.22 -16.79
CA GLU A 105 10.55 5.54 -18.02
C GLU A 105 9.15 5.98 -18.47
N GLY A 106 8.56 6.95 -17.77
CA GLY A 106 7.19 7.44 -17.97
C GLY A 106 6.22 6.98 -16.88
N PRO A 107 4.94 7.38 -16.98
CA PRO A 107 3.92 7.00 -16.01
C PRO A 107 3.56 5.52 -16.16
N VAL A 108 3.36 4.87 -15.01
CA VAL A 108 2.94 3.47 -14.93
C VAL A 108 1.61 3.42 -14.22
N ARG A 109 0.64 2.76 -14.83
CA ARG A 109 -0.68 2.48 -14.28
C ARG A 109 -0.88 0.98 -14.14
N MET A 110 -1.29 0.54 -12.97
CA MET A 110 -1.61 -0.86 -12.68
C MET A 110 -3.06 -0.95 -12.25
N ILE A 111 -3.79 -1.91 -12.81
CA ILE A 111 -5.19 -2.20 -12.47
C ILE A 111 -5.27 -3.67 -12.08
N PHE A 112 -5.52 -3.92 -10.81
CA PHE A 112 -5.77 -5.24 -10.25
C PHE A 112 -7.27 -5.54 -10.36
N ASP A 113 -7.61 -6.65 -10.99
CA ASP A 113 -8.97 -7.13 -11.16
C ASP A 113 -9.17 -8.39 -10.30
N GLY A 114 -9.91 -8.23 -9.20
CA GLY A 114 -10.20 -9.30 -8.27
C GLY A 114 -11.21 -10.32 -8.82
N SER A 115 -11.97 -9.98 -9.87
CA SER A 115 -12.96 -10.90 -10.45
C SER A 115 -12.32 -12.06 -11.22
N ASP A 116 -11.19 -11.80 -11.89
CA ASP A 116 -10.44 -12.81 -12.65
C ASP A 116 -9.01 -13.05 -12.11
N GLY A 117 -8.60 -12.27 -11.11
CA GLY A 117 -7.27 -12.36 -10.47
C GLY A 117 -6.12 -11.94 -11.39
N LYS A 118 -6.39 -11.12 -12.41
CA LYS A 118 -5.38 -10.59 -13.32
C LYS A 118 -5.03 -9.14 -12.97
N THR A 119 -3.85 -8.73 -13.41
CA THR A 119 -3.38 -7.35 -13.33
C THR A 119 -3.10 -6.85 -14.73
N THR A 120 -3.65 -5.70 -15.06
CA THR A 120 -3.34 -4.95 -16.28
C THR A 120 -2.32 -3.88 -15.93
N MET A 121 -1.14 -3.95 -16.53
CA MET A 121 -0.10 -2.94 -16.40
C MET A 121 -0.06 -2.14 -17.70
N ILE A 122 -0.16 -0.82 -17.59
CA ILE A 122 -0.18 0.13 -18.69
C ILE A 122 0.97 1.10 -18.48
N THR A 123 1.88 1.14 -19.42
CA THR A 123 3.07 2.00 -19.40
C THR A 123 3.04 2.92 -20.61
N THR A 124 3.32 4.20 -20.41
CA THR A 124 3.52 5.14 -21.52
C THR A 124 4.97 5.55 -21.54
N ASP A 125 5.66 5.30 -22.65
CA ASP A 125 7.06 5.68 -22.78
C ASP A 125 7.23 7.21 -22.98
N LYS A 126 8.49 7.67 -23.07
CA LYS A 126 8.79 9.09 -23.28
C LYS A 126 8.35 9.65 -24.64
N LYS A 127 8.05 8.79 -25.61
CA LYS A 127 7.55 9.18 -26.93
C LYS A 127 6.01 9.22 -26.96
N GLY A 128 5.36 8.82 -25.87
CA GLY A 128 3.91 8.71 -25.78
C GLY A 128 3.37 7.38 -26.33
N GLU A 129 4.22 6.40 -26.60
CA GLU A 129 3.77 5.06 -27.02
C GLU A 129 3.26 4.30 -25.79
N THR A 130 1.97 3.97 -25.80
CA THR A 130 1.34 3.20 -24.72
C THR A 130 1.45 1.71 -25.01
N GLN A 131 1.95 0.95 -24.03
CA GLN A 131 1.97 -0.50 -24.05
C GLN A 131 1.19 -1.02 -22.85
N ALA A 132 0.38 -2.05 -23.06
CA ALA A 132 -0.36 -2.70 -21.98
C ALA A 132 -0.21 -4.21 -22.00
N TYR A 133 -0.02 -4.75 -20.80
CA TYR A 133 0.12 -6.18 -20.56
C TYR A 133 -0.89 -6.61 -19.52
N ARG A 134 -1.63 -7.67 -19.80
CA ARG A 134 -2.46 -8.34 -18.80
C ARG A 134 -1.80 -9.64 -18.40
N MET A 135 -1.55 -9.80 -17.11
CA MET A 135 -0.89 -10.98 -16.56
C MET A 135 -1.55 -11.40 -15.26
N LYS A 136 -1.56 -12.71 -15.00
CA LYS A 136 -1.86 -13.24 -13.67
C LYS A 136 -0.69 -12.96 -12.74
N VAL A 137 -0.88 -12.11 -11.74
CA VAL A 137 0.20 -11.86 -10.77
C VAL A 137 0.21 -13.00 -9.74
N PRO A 138 1.33 -13.71 -9.57
CA PRO A 138 1.42 -14.76 -8.58
C PRO A 138 1.27 -14.20 -7.16
N LYS A 139 0.13 -14.53 -6.51
CA LYS A 139 -0.17 -14.43 -5.07
C LYS A 139 0.60 -13.32 -4.32
N LEU A 140 0.46 -12.06 -4.73
CA LEU A 140 1.00 -10.91 -3.98
C LEU A 140 0.52 -10.93 -2.53
N GLY A 141 -0.71 -11.40 -2.28
CA GLY A 141 -1.23 -11.62 -0.93
C GLY A 141 -0.31 -12.41 0.00
N SER A 142 0.50 -13.35 -0.51
CA SER A 142 1.45 -14.09 0.31
C SER A 142 2.69 -13.28 0.71
N LEU A 143 3.05 -12.26 -0.06
CA LEU A 143 4.10 -11.30 0.32
C LEU A 143 3.58 -10.35 1.40
N PHE A 144 2.34 -9.87 1.27
CA PHE A 144 1.69 -9.04 2.29
C PHE A 144 1.42 -9.81 3.59
N ALA A 145 0.98 -11.07 3.51
CA ALA A 145 0.72 -11.88 4.70
C ALA A 145 1.99 -12.19 5.50
N LYS A 146 3.12 -12.43 4.83
CA LYS A 146 4.40 -12.74 5.49
C LYS A 146 4.98 -11.56 6.27
N SER A 147 4.68 -10.33 5.88
CA SER A 147 5.04 -9.17 6.68
C SER A 147 4.22 -9.11 7.97
N VAL A 148 2.97 -9.57 7.99
CA VAL A 148 2.01 -9.33 9.10
C VAL A 148 2.20 -10.26 10.30
N ASP A 149 2.89 -11.39 10.12
CA ASP A 149 3.09 -12.38 11.19
C ASP A 149 4.08 -11.93 12.29
N GLU A 150 4.63 -10.71 12.24
CA GLU A 150 5.41 -10.15 13.35
C GLU A 150 4.50 -9.47 14.38
N SER A 151 4.55 -9.96 15.63
CA SER A 151 3.78 -9.43 16.75
C SER A 151 3.94 -7.92 16.91
N THR A 152 2.82 -7.21 17.15
CA THR A 152 2.78 -5.75 17.36
C THR A 152 3.23 -5.30 18.74
N ASP A 153 3.77 -6.21 19.57
CA ASP A 153 4.30 -5.92 20.91
C ASP A 153 5.39 -4.84 20.92
N HIS A 154 6.02 -4.57 19.78
CA HIS A 154 7.06 -3.55 19.62
C HIS A 154 6.53 -2.17 19.23
N LEU A 155 5.21 -2.04 18.98
CA LEU A 155 4.55 -0.79 18.63
C LEU A 155 3.95 -0.14 19.87
N ARG A 156 4.18 1.16 20.02
CA ARG A 156 3.50 2.00 21.03
C ARG A 156 2.72 3.08 20.32
N ILE A 157 1.47 3.26 20.71
CA ILE A 157 0.57 4.22 20.08
C ILE A 157 0.10 5.19 21.14
N GLU A 158 0.20 6.48 20.84
CA GLU A 158 -0.19 7.57 21.72
C GLU A 158 -1.12 8.53 20.96
N ARG A 159 -2.34 8.69 21.47
CA ARG A 159 -3.24 9.79 21.10
C ARG A 159 -2.91 11.00 21.97
N THR A 160 -2.34 12.02 21.35
CA THR A 160 -1.85 13.19 22.09
C THR A 160 -2.97 14.14 22.52
N GLY A 161 -4.14 14.06 21.87
CA GLY A 161 -5.22 15.02 22.00
C GLY A 161 -4.94 16.38 21.33
N GLU A 162 -3.76 16.57 20.74
CA GLU A 162 -3.45 17.74 19.93
C GLU A 162 -4.28 17.72 18.65
N ARG A 163 -4.87 18.88 18.30
CA ARG A 163 -5.78 19.02 17.17
C ARG A 163 -5.33 20.12 16.24
N ARG A 164 -5.53 19.90 14.94
CA ARG A 164 -5.22 20.85 13.88
C ARG A 164 -6.11 20.61 12.68
N THR A 165 -6.50 21.68 11.98
CA THR A 165 -7.14 21.57 10.68
C THR A 165 -6.09 21.46 9.56
N ILE A 166 -6.20 20.44 8.71
CA ILE A 166 -5.33 20.23 7.53
C ILE A 166 -6.25 20.02 6.33
N ASP A 167 -6.08 20.83 5.29
CA ASP A 167 -6.91 20.81 4.06
C ASP A 167 -8.43 20.86 4.28
N GLY A 168 -8.84 21.47 5.39
CA GLY A 168 -10.25 21.58 5.79
C GLY A 168 -10.77 20.41 6.63
N TYR A 169 -9.95 19.41 6.95
CA TYR A 169 -10.28 18.31 7.84
C TYR A 169 -9.80 18.58 9.26
N ASP A 170 -10.64 18.30 10.25
CA ASP A 170 -10.25 18.32 11.65
C ASP A 170 -9.48 17.04 11.98
N CYS A 171 -8.20 17.21 12.31
CA CYS A 171 -7.28 16.12 12.58
C CYS A 171 -6.85 16.09 14.04
N GLU A 172 -6.62 14.88 14.55
CA GLU A 172 -5.97 14.62 15.83
C GLU A 172 -4.59 13.99 15.58
N LEU A 173 -3.57 14.43 16.33
CA LEU A 173 -2.23 13.85 16.23
C LEU A 173 -2.17 12.52 16.99
N VAL A 174 -1.80 11.48 16.26
CA VAL A 174 -1.46 10.15 16.79
C VAL A 174 0.02 9.87 16.53
N ILE A 175 0.74 9.43 17.56
CA ILE A 175 2.15 9.06 17.48
C ILE A 175 2.26 7.55 17.58
N VAL A 176 3.00 6.94 16.66
CA VAL A 176 3.31 5.52 16.65
C VAL A 176 4.82 5.36 16.74
N GLU A 177 5.31 4.72 17.79
CA GLU A 177 6.71 4.37 17.97
C GLU A 177 6.93 2.89 17.69
N ASN A 178 7.87 2.58 16.80
CA ASN A 178 8.38 1.23 16.61
C ASN A 178 9.68 1.07 17.39
N THR A 179 9.61 0.40 18.53
CA THR A 179 10.76 0.19 19.43
C THR A 179 11.81 -0.78 18.88
N LYS A 180 11.42 -1.67 17.96
CA LYS A 180 12.34 -2.64 17.32
C LYS A 180 13.22 -1.95 16.29
N GLU A 181 12.66 -1.00 15.54
CA GLU A 181 13.34 -0.28 14.46
C GLU A 181 13.82 1.10 14.86
N ASN A 182 13.43 1.58 16.04
CA ASN A 182 13.70 2.91 16.52
C ASN A 182 13.21 3.99 15.53
N THR A 183 11.99 3.81 15.04
CA THR A 183 11.29 4.77 14.17
C THR A 183 10.10 5.36 14.88
N THR A 184 9.81 6.63 14.59
CA THR A 184 8.66 7.36 15.14
C THR A 184 7.86 7.93 14.01
N THR A 185 6.58 7.57 13.94
CA THR A 185 5.61 8.10 12.98
C THR A 185 4.62 9.00 13.68
N ARG A 186 4.44 10.22 13.17
CA ARG A 186 3.46 11.19 13.63
C ARG A 186 2.41 11.34 12.55
N SER A 187 1.17 10.96 12.83
CA SER A 187 0.08 10.97 11.87
C SER A 187 -1.04 11.88 12.34
N TRP A 188 -1.44 12.81 11.49
CA TRP A 188 -2.63 13.63 11.65
C TRP A 188 -3.81 12.90 11.04
N VAL A 189 -4.65 12.33 11.91
CA VAL A 189 -5.76 11.46 11.53
C VAL A 189 -7.08 12.22 11.65
N THR A 190 -7.88 12.21 10.59
CA THR A 190 -9.25 12.76 10.61
C THR A 190 -10.29 11.66 10.71
N LYS A 191 -11.47 12.03 11.22
CA LYS A 191 -12.70 11.22 11.20
C LYS A 191 -13.82 11.85 10.37
N ASP A 192 -13.53 12.95 9.68
CA ASP A 192 -14.53 13.70 8.90
C ASP A 192 -14.83 13.03 7.55
N LEU A 193 -14.02 12.03 7.17
CA LEU A 193 -14.17 11.25 5.97
C LEU A 193 -15.01 10.00 6.23
N ASP A 194 -15.93 9.69 5.32
CA ASP A 194 -16.60 8.38 5.22
C ASP A 194 -15.66 7.34 4.56
N LEU A 195 -14.41 7.34 5.02
CA LEU A 195 -13.34 6.49 4.55
C LEU A 195 -12.36 6.32 5.72
N SER A 196 -12.10 5.08 6.10
CA SER A 196 -11.12 4.76 7.13
C SER A 196 -9.86 4.12 6.55
N THR A 197 -8.79 4.10 7.34
CA THR A 197 -7.58 3.33 7.04
C THR A 197 -7.91 1.86 6.80
N GLU A 198 -8.80 1.27 7.61
CA GLU A 198 -9.25 -0.12 7.43
C GLU A 198 -9.98 -0.33 6.11
N ASP A 199 -10.81 0.62 5.67
CA ASP A 199 -11.51 0.52 4.38
C ASP A 199 -10.52 0.51 3.22
N VAL A 200 -9.56 1.45 3.22
CA VAL A 200 -8.58 1.59 2.15
C VAL A 200 -7.66 0.36 2.09
N PHE A 201 -6.97 0.06 3.18
CA PHE A 201 -5.99 -1.04 3.20
C PHE A 201 -6.66 -2.41 3.17
N GLY A 202 -7.81 -2.56 3.84
CA GLY A 202 -8.63 -3.77 3.79
C GLY A 202 -9.10 -4.06 2.37
N ARG A 203 -9.48 -3.03 1.59
CA ARG A 203 -9.86 -3.22 0.19
C ARG A 203 -8.68 -3.60 -0.68
N ILE A 204 -7.58 -2.86 -0.60
CA ILE A 204 -6.36 -3.15 -1.37
C ILE A 204 -5.90 -4.58 -1.12
N SER A 205 -5.82 -4.98 0.16
CA SER A 205 -5.42 -6.33 0.54
C SER A 205 -6.38 -7.41 0.04
N SER A 206 -7.70 -7.16 0.06
CA SER A 206 -8.69 -8.12 -0.42
C SER A 206 -8.59 -8.36 -1.94
N VAL A 207 -8.41 -7.30 -2.72
CA VAL A 207 -8.32 -7.39 -4.19
C VAL A 207 -6.99 -7.99 -4.61
N MET A 208 -5.88 -7.54 -4.02
CA MET A 208 -4.54 -8.05 -4.33
C MET A 208 -4.26 -9.44 -3.75
N GLY A 209 -4.98 -9.84 -2.71
CA GLY A 209 -4.89 -11.15 -2.09
C GLY A 209 -5.56 -12.26 -2.89
N GLY A 210 -6.53 -11.90 -3.73
CA GLY A 210 -7.33 -12.83 -4.53
C GLY A 210 -8.36 -13.62 -3.72
N PRO A 211 -9.11 -14.51 -4.39
CA PRO A 211 -10.17 -15.30 -3.75
C PRO A 211 -9.64 -16.15 -2.60
N GLY A 212 -10.21 -15.97 -1.41
CA GLY A 212 -9.83 -16.71 -0.19
C GLY A 212 -8.71 -16.08 0.63
N ALA A 213 -8.20 -14.89 0.25
CA ALA A 213 -7.34 -14.12 1.14
C ALA A 213 -8.12 -13.75 2.41
N LYS A 214 -7.53 -14.04 3.57
CA LYS A 214 -8.04 -13.50 4.84
C LYS A 214 -7.90 -11.99 4.77
N LYS A 215 -8.97 -11.25 5.08
CA LYS A 215 -8.85 -9.81 5.32
C LYS A 215 -7.72 -9.61 6.31
N MET A 216 -6.77 -8.73 6.00
CA MET A 216 -5.79 -8.32 7.00
C MET A 216 -6.58 -7.63 8.10
N SER A 217 -6.75 -8.31 9.22
CA SER A 217 -7.28 -7.68 10.43
C SER A 217 -6.23 -6.68 10.89
N VAL A 218 -6.67 -5.46 11.20
CA VAL A 218 -5.80 -4.49 11.87
C VAL A 218 -5.23 -5.16 13.11
N PRO A 219 -3.89 -5.20 13.27
CA PRO A 219 -3.31 -5.93 14.39
C PRO A 219 -3.83 -5.43 15.75
N PRO A 220 -3.88 -6.29 16.77
CA PRO A 220 -4.16 -5.88 18.15
C PRO A 220 -3.29 -4.67 18.56
N GLY A 221 -3.91 -3.64 19.12
CA GLY A 221 -3.28 -2.37 19.49
C GLY A 221 -3.49 -1.23 18.49
N LEU A 222 -3.75 -1.53 17.21
CA LEU A 222 -3.90 -0.51 16.16
C LEU A 222 -5.35 -0.17 15.81
N GLN A 223 -6.32 -0.70 16.58
CA GLN A 223 -7.75 -0.44 16.39
C GLN A 223 -8.06 1.06 16.45
N ASP A 224 -7.32 1.81 17.27
CA ASP A 224 -7.53 3.25 17.45
C ASP A 224 -7.09 4.08 16.24
N LEU A 225 -6.25 3.52 15.36
CA LEU A 225 -5.90 4.07 14.05
C LEU A 225 -6.87 3.60 12.96
N ALA A 226 -7.57 2.49 13.18
CA ALA A 226 -8.55 1.97 12.24
C ALA A 226 -9.76 2.90 12.08
N ASP A 227 -10.14 3.62 13.15
CA ASP A 227 -11.31 4.51 13.20
C ASP A 227 -11.05 5.91 12.63
N GLY A 228 -10.19 6.03 11.61
CA GLY A 228 -9.90 7.31 10.95
C GLY A 228 -8.97 7.14 9.75
N PHE A 229 -8.71 8.26 9.07
CA PHE A 229 -7.84 8.30 7.89
C PHE A 229 -6.71 9.33 8.07
N PRO A 230 -5.44 8.95 7.87
CA PRO A 230 -4.33 9.88 7.95
C PRO A 230 -4.41 10.87 6.78
N ILE A 231 -4.41 12.17 7.07
CA ILE A 231 -4.26 13.21 6.05
C ILE A 231 -2.77 13.48 5.81
N GLN A 232 -1.99 13.59 6.88
CA GLN A 232 -0.56 13.85 6.81
C GLN A 232 0.18 13.00 7.83
N SER A 233 1.32 12.43 7.43
CA SER A 233 2.17 11.66 8.31
C SER A 233 3.64 11.99 8.11
N THR A 234 4.40 11.98 9.19
CA THR A 234 5.85 12.16 9.19
C THR A 234 6.50 11.01 9.93
N THR A 235 7.35 10.25 9.24
CA THR A 235 8.13 9.14 9.82
C THR A 235 9.60 9.51 9.88
N GLU A 236 10.18 9.45 11.08
CA GLU A 236 11.61 9.64 11.30
C GLU A 236 12.31 8.28 11.39
N ASP A 237 13.27 8.05 10.50
CA ASP A 237 14.14 6.87 10.44
C ASP A 237 15.61 7.31 10.39
N GLY A 238 16.19 7.45 11.58
CA GLY A 238 17.58 7.87 11.78
C GLY A 238 17.89 9.27 11.25
N LYS A 239 18.35 9.36 10.00
CA LYS A 239 18.72 10.63 9.32
C LYS A 239 17.81 10.96 8.14
N THR A 240 16.79 10.14 7.93
CA THR A 240 15.84 10.28 6.83
C THR A 240 14.48 10.57 7.44
N THR A 241 13.78 11.54 6.88
CA THR A 241 12.40 11.85 7.23
C THR A 241 11.55 11.56 6.01
N TYR A 242 10.47 10.80 6.19
CA TYR A 242 9.47 10.58 5.15
C TYR A 242 8.23 11.36 5.54
N GLU A 243 7.78 12.24 4.67
CA GLU A 243 6.51 12.91 4.80
C GLU A 243 5.54 12.33 3.79
N THR A 244 4.36 11.94 4.22
CA THR A 244 3.29 11.49 3.35
C THR A 244 2.09 12.39 3.53
N HIS A 245 1.48 12.79 2.42
CA HIS A 245 0.30 13.65 2.38
C HIS A 245 -0.73 13.04 1.43
N PHE A 246 -1.92 12.78 1.96
CA PHE A 246 -3.06 12.32 1.21
C PHE A 246 -3.92 13.51 0.79
N THR A 247 -4.13 13.64 -0.51
CA THR A 247 -4.87 14.73 -1.16
C THR A 247 -5.86 14.14 -2.17
N ASP A 248 -6.72 14.98 -2.75
CA ASP A 248 -7.73 14.59 -3.75
C ASP A 248 -8.59 13.38 -3.33
N ILE A 249 -8.89 13.27 -2.04
CA ILE A 249 -9.63 12.15 -1.46
C ILE A 249 -11.09 12.25 -1.89
N LYS A 250 -11.58 11.23 -2.58
CA LYS A 250 -12.97 11.13 -3.05
C LYS A 250 -13.50 9.74 -2.72
N SER A 251 -14.78 9.66 -2.36
CA SER A 251 -15.47 8.41 -2.05
C SER A 251 -16.82 8.32 -2.75
N GLY A 252 -17.40 7.12 -2.76
CA GLY A 252 -18.70 6.85 -3.36
C GLY A 252 -18.67 6.96 -4.89
N ASN A 253 -19.58 7.75 -5.46
CA ASN A 253 -19.72 7.90 -6.92
C ASN A 253 -18.81 8.97 -7.52
N ASN A 254 -18.07 9.73 -6.70
CA ASN A 254 -17.28 10.88 -7.15
C ASN A 254 -15.80 10.53 -7.37
N ILE A 255 -15.45 9.25 -7.44
CA ILE A 255 -14.07 8.81 -7.57
C ILE A 255 -13.47 9.17 -8.94
N ASP A 256 -12.15 9.18 -9.04
CA ASP A 256 -11.45 9.28 -10.32
C ASP A 256 -11.52 7.95 -11.09
N HIS A 257 -12.47 7.86 -12.02
CA HIS A 257 -12.64 6.71 -12.90
C HIS A 257 -11.52 6.57 -13.96
N SER A 258 -10.74 7.63 -14.23
CA SER A 258 -9.64 7.58 -15.20
C SER A 258 -8.52 6.61 -14.79
N LEU A 259 -8.43 6.30 -13.50
CA LEU A 259 -7.51 5.28 -12.96
C LEU A 259 -7.83 3.88 -13.49
N PHE A 260 -9.07 3.61 -13.89
CA PHE A 260 -9.54 2.30 -14.33
C PHE A 260 -9.75 2.20 -15.85
N ASP A 261 -9.66 3.33 -16.55
CA ASP A 261 -9.99 3.40 -17.97
C ASP A 261 -8.96 2.66 -18.83
N THR A 262 -9.40 1.66 -19.59
CA THR A 262 -8.55 0.94 -20.55
C THR A 262 -9.00 1.13 -21.99
N GLU A 263 -9.89 2.09 -22.26
CA GLU A 263 -10.36 2.37 -23.62
C GLU A 263 -9.21 2.83 -24.52
N GLY A 264 -9.20 2.32 -25.76
CA GLY A 264 -8.20 2.69 -26.77
C GLY A 264 -6.79 2.10 -26.55
N VAL A 265 -6.58 1.26 -25.54
CA VAL A 265 -5.29 0.61 -25.27
C VAL A 265 -5.31 -0.83 -25.75
N GLU A 266 -4.35 -1.20 -26.61
CA GLU A 266 -4.17 -2.60 -26.99
C GLU A 266 -3.55 -3.38 -25.83
N ILE A 267 -4.33 -4.30 -25.25
CA ILE A 267 -3.90 -5.13 -24.13
C ILE A 267 -3.40 -6.47 -24.65
N VAL A 268 -2.10 -6.72 -24.47
CA VAL A 268 -1.50 -8.03 -24.78
C VAL A 268 -1.69 -8.96 -23.59
N GLU A 269 -2.43 -10.04 -23.79
CA GLU A 269 -2.56 -11.11 -22.80
C GLU A 269 -1.26 -11.91 -22.72
N MET A 270 -0.59 -11.85 -21.57
CA MET A 270 0.59 -12.67 -21.28
C MET A 270 0.10 -13.96 -20.62
N GLY A 271 0.10 -15.04 -21.39
CA GLY A 271 -0.30 -16.37 -20.94
C GLY A 271 0.67 -16.95 -19.91
N PHE A 272 0.13 -17.79 -19.03
CA PHE A 272 0.87 -18.76 -18.22
C PHE A 272 0.49 -20.17 -18.68
#